data_AF-A0A7W1XA62-F1
#
_entry.id   AF-A0A7W1XA62-F1
#
_cell.length_a   1.000
_cell.length_b   1.000
_cell.length_c   1.000
_cell.angle_alpha   90.00
_cell.angle_beta   90.00
_cell.angle_gamma   90.00
#
_symmetry.space_group_name_H-M   'P 1'
#
loop_
_entity.id
_entity.type
_entity.pdbx_description
1 polymer ?
#
loop_
_entity_poly.entity_id
_entity_poly.type
_entity_poly.pdbx_seq_one_letter_code
_entity_poly.pdbx_strand_id
1 'polypeptide(L)'
;MKNRYEIRGETTVIFIERRNGEVYEVLIDTEDLEKVQLPNNRKWYLSKKRSGFYVCNKERVWLPDREKPWEKVIYLHRIVLGEPPNEQLHVDHINHNTLDNRKRNLRWVDHSGNSQNTFVRIDNKTMANGKHKVVLMENIIT
;
A
#
# COMPACT_ATOMS: atom_id res chain seq x y z
N MET A 1 -16.86 -6.40 1.48
CA MET A 1 -16.70 -5.08 0.82
C MET A 1 -18.02 -4.72 0.14
N LYS A 2 -18.37 -3.44 0.04
CA LYS A 2 -19.62 -2.96 -0.61
C LYS A 2 -19.44 -2.27 -1.98
N ASN A 3 -18.21 -2.14 -2.47
CA ASN A 3 -17.96 -1.61 -3.81
C ASN A 3 -18.37 -2.62 -4.88
N ARG A 4 -18.82 -2.12 -6.04
CA ARG A 4 -18.91 -2.92 -7.26
C ARG A 4 -17.49 -3.33 -7.67
N TYR A 5 -17.35 -4.54 -8.19
CA TYR A 5 -16.11 -5.04 -8.75
C TYR A 5 -16.38 -5.90 -9.99
N GLU A 6 -15.35 -6.15 -10.77
CA GLU A 6 -15.36 -6.98 -11.98
C GLU A 6 -14.08 -7.82 -12.00
N ILE A 7 -14.20 -9.11 -12.28
CA ILE A 7 -13.05 -10.02 -12.42
C ILE A 7 -12.68 -10.08 -13.90
N ARG A 8 -11.46 -9.63 -14.22
CA ARG A 8 -10.87 -9.63 -15.56
C ARG A 8 -9.70 -10.63 -15.59
N GLY A 9 -10.01 -11.91 -15.46
CA GLY A 9 -9.02 -12.98 -15.31
C GLY A 9 -8.26 -12.88 -13.98
N GLU A 10 -6.93 -12.77 -14.04
CA GLU A 10 -6.06 -12.65 -12.86
C GLU A 10 -6.10 -11.28 -12.19
N THR A 11 -6.74 -10.28 -12.82
CA THR A 11 -6.92 -8.94 -12.22
C THR A 11 -8.37 -8.73 -11.83
N THR A 12 -8.61 -8.28 -10.60
CA THR A 12 -9.91 -7.77 -10.16
C THR A 12 -9.90 -6.25 -10.14
N VAL A 13 -10.95 -5.65 -10.71
CA VAL A 13 -11.16 -4.21 -10.78
C VAL A 13 -12.24 -3.82 -9.79
N ILE A 14 -11.88 -2.99 -8.81
CA ILE A 14 -12.80 -2.41 -7.83
C ILE A 14 -13.16 -1.00 -8.27
N PHE A 15 -14.45 -0.71 -8.37
CA PHE A 15 -14.93 0.61 -8.76
C PHE A 15 -15.17 1.48 -7.51
N ILE A 16 -14.50 2.63 -7.47
CA ILE A 16 -14.72 3.65 -6.43
C ILE A 16 -15.37 4.87 -7.04
N GLU A 17 -16.62 5.09 -6.68
CA GLU A 17 -17.42 6.24 -7.09
C GLU A 17 -17.34 7.35 -6.03
N ARG A 18 -17.04 8.56 -6.49
CA ARG A 18 -17.04 9.78 -5.67
C ARG A 18 -18.38 10.49 -5.73
N ARG A 19 -18.60 11.38 -4.77
CA ARG A 19 -19.81 12.23 -4.71
C ARG A 19 -20.01 13.14 -5.92
N ASN A 20 -18.92 13.48 -6.63
CA ASN A 20 -18.97 14.27 -7.86
C ASN A 20 -19.23 13.43 -9.12
N GLY A 21 -19.51 12.13 -8.98
CA GLY A 21 -19.76 11.21 -10.10
C GLY A 21 -18.51 10.62 -10.74
N GLU A 22 -17.30 11.05 -10.34
CA GLU A 22 -16.07 10.42 -10.84
C GLU A 22 -15.99 8.96 -10.38
N VAL A 23 -15.66 8.06 -11.31
CA VAL A 23 -15.44 6.64 -11.04
C VAL A 23 -13.98 6.31 -11.29
N TYR A 24 -13.34 5.68 -10.32
CA TYR A 24 -11.96 5.24 -10.38
C TYR A 24 -11.90 3.72 -10.41
N GLU A 25 -11.09 3.18 -11.33
CA GLU A 25 -10.73 1.77 -11.36
C GLU A 25 -9.52 1.53 -10.44
N VAL A 26 -9.69 0.62 -9.48
CA VAL A 26 -8.62 0.16 -8.58
C VAL A 26 -8.32 -1.29 -8.91
N LEU A 27 -7.06 -1.60 -9.20
CA LEU A 27 -6.63 -2.93 -9.62
C LEU A 27 -6.03 -3.68 -8.44
N ILE A 28 -6.41 -4.96 -8.29
CA ILE A 28 -5.77 -5.93 -7.38
C ILE A 28 -5.60 -7.26 -8.11
N ASP A 29 -4.74 -8.13 -7.60
CA ASP A 29 -4.70 -9.52 -8.06
C ASP A 29 -5.97 -10.24 -7.58
N THR A 30 -6.58 -11.05 -8.45
CA THR A 30 -7.85 -11.72 -8.16
C THR A 30 -7.76 -12.64 -6.94
N GLU A 31 -6.59 -13.24 -6.68
CA GLU A 31 -6.33 -14.06 -5.49
C GLU A 31 -6.49 -13.31 -4.16
N ASP A 32 -6.39 -11.98 -4.16
CA ASP A 32 -6.55 -11.17 -2.94
C ASP A 32 -7.97 -10.63 -2.77
N LEU A 33 -8.89 -10.91 -3.70
CA LEU A 33 -10.27 -10.42 -3.65
C LEU A 33 -10.95 -10.79 -2.32
N GLU A 34 -10.82 -12.03 -1.87
CA GLU A 34 -11.43 -12.48 -0.61
C GLU A 34 -10.90 -11.67 0.58
N LYS A 35 -9.58 -11.51 0.70
CA LYS A 35 -8.94 -10.69 1.74
C LYS A 35 -9.43 -9.26 1.73
N VAL A 36 -9.63 -8.67 0.55
CA VAL A 36 -10.11 -7.30 0.36
C VAL A 36 -11.61 -7.16 0.71
N GLN A 37 -12.38 -8.25 0.67
CA GLN A 37 -13.79 -8.28 1.04
C GLN A 37 -14.04 -8.37 2.55
N LEU A 38 -13.18 -9.08 3.29
CA LEU A 38 -13.35 -9.41 4.72
C LEU A 38 -13.44 -8.24 5.72
N PRO A 39 -12.66 -7.13 5.63
CA PRO A 39 -12.33 -6.34 6.81
C PRO A 39 -13.49 -5.73 7.61
N ASN A 40 -14.64 -5.40 7.00
CA ASN A 40 -15.74 -4.72 7.72
C ASN A 40 -17.05 -4.54 6.94
N ASN A 41 -17.26 -5.21 5.81
CA ASN A 41 -18.44 -5.00 4.96
C ASN A 41 -18.75 -3.50 4.65
N ARG A 42 -17.73 -2.65 4.53
CA ARG A 42 -17.85 -1.23 4.12
C ARG A 42 -17.31 -1.02 2.71
N LYS A 43 -17.49 0.20 2.18
CA LYS A 43 -16.92 0.63 0.92
C LYS A 43 -15.47 1.10 1.12
N TRP A 44 -14.58 0.67 0.24
CA TRP A 44 -13.31 1.33 -0.02
C TRP A 44 -13.54 2.71 -0.65
N TYR A 45 -12.70 3.67 -0.28
CA TYR A 45 -12.76 5.06 -0.74
C TYR A 45 -11.37 5.62 -1.03
N LEU A 46 -11.30 6.68 -1.82
CA LEU A 46 -10.04 7.38 -2.10
C LEU A 46 -9.77 8.48 -1.07
N SER A 47 -8.58 8.47 -0.49
CA SER A 47 -8.04 9.54 0.35
C SER A 47 -6.95 10.29 -0.43
N LYS A 48 -7.14 11.60 -0.68
CA LYS A 48 -6.15 12.42 -1.38
C LYS A 48 -4.90 12.59 -0.52
N LYS A 49 -3.74 12.44 -1.17
CA LYS A 49 -2.41 12.74 -0.63
C LYS A 49 -1.63 13.58 -1.64
N ARG A 50 -0.48 14.12 -1.22
CA ARG A 50 0.41 14.91 -2.09
C ARG A 50 0.87 14.11 -3.31
N SER A 51 1.15 12.81 -3.13
CA SER A 51 1.66 11.90 -4.16
C SER A 51 0.56 11.19 -4.98
N GLY A 52 -0.73 11.43 -4.72
CA GLY A 52 -1.81 10.71 -5.40
C GLY A 52 -2.99 10.41 -4.50
N PHE A 53 -3.48 9.17 -4.55
CA PHE A 53 -4.61 8.70 -3.74
C PHE A 53 -4.25 7.42 -3.00
N TYR A 54 -4.54 7.34 -1.70
CA TYR A 54 -4.62 6.04 -1.05
C TYR A 54 -6.03 5.48 -1.12
N VAL A 55 -6.12 4.19 -1.42
CA VAL A 55 -7.36 3.43 -1.32
C VAL A 55 -7.50 2.94 0.11
N CYS A 56 -8.52 3.42 0.81
CA CYS A 56 -8.69 3.24 2.24
C CYS A 56 -10.05 2.63 2.57
N ASN A 57 -10.13 2.00 3.73
CA ASN A 57 -11.37 1.59 4.38
C ASN A 57 -11.23 1.91 5.88
N LYS A 58 -12.32 1.85 6.64
CA LYS A 58 -12.36 2.13 8.08
C LYS A 58 -12.93 0.96 8.86
N GLU A 59 -12.11 0.35 9.67
CA GLU A 59 -12.48 -0.69 10.63
C GLU A 59 -12.94 -0.06 11.96
N ARG A 60 -13.95 -0.65 12.60
CA ARG A 60 -14.38 -0.24 13.94
C ARG A 60 -13.65 -1.07 14.98
N VAL A 61 -12.94 -0.40 15.88
CA VAL A 61 -12.20 -1.01 16.99
C VAL A 61 -12.84 -0.58 18.30
N TRP A 62 -13.24 -1.54 19.13
CA TRP A 62 -13.74 -1.27 20.47
C TRP A 62 -12.57 -1.27 21.45
N LEU A 63 -12.40 -0.16 22.18
CA LEU A 63 -11.39 -0.01 23.21
C LEU A 63 -12.08 -0.05 24.59
N PRO A 64 -11.48 -0.68 25.61
CA PRO A 64 -12.11 -0.87 26.92
C PRO A 64 -12.63 0.43 27.56
N ASP A 65 -11.90 1.54 27.41
CA ASP A 65 -12.20 2.82 28.06
C ASP A 65 -13.01 3.79 27.18
N ARG A 66 -13.67 3.30 26.12
CA ARG A 66 -14.46 4.15 25.21
C ARG A 66 -15.89 3.67 25.06
N GLU A 67 -16.83 4.60 25.26
CA GLU A 67 -18.26 4.38 25.01
C GLU A 67 -18.59 4.15 23.52
N LYS A 68 -17.72 4.60 22.61
CA LYS A 68 -17.93 4.50 21.15
C LYS A 68 -16.71 3.89 20.47
N PRO A 69 -16.91 3.10 19.39
CA PRO A 69 -15.81 2.47 18.69
C PRO A 69 -14.95 3.50 17.98
N TRP A 70 -13.65 3.32 18.02
CA TRP A 70 -12.70 4.08 17.23
C TRP A 70 -12.69 3.58 15.78
N GLU A 71 -12.56 4.50 14.82
CA GLU A 71 -12.41 4.13 13.41
C GLU A 71 -10.91 4.08 13.03
N LYS A 72 -10.37 2.86 12.92
CA LYS A 72 -9.03 2.61 12.41
C LYS A 72 -9.05 2.68 10.89
N VAL A 73 -8.18 3.49 10.29
CA VAL A 73 -8.00 3.51 8.84
C VAL A 73 -7.15 2.31 8.43
N ILE A 74 -7.64 1.53 7.48
CA ILE A 74 -6.92 0.43 6.83
C ILE A 74 -6.65 0.81 5.38
N TYR A 75 -5.49 0.40 4.87
CA TYR A 75 -5.02 0.72 3.51
C TYR A 75 -5.05 -0.52 2.63
N LEU A 76 -5.56 -0.39 1.41
CA LEU A 76 -5.73 -1.52 0.50
C LEU A 76 -4.40 -2.20 0.17
N HIS A 77 -3.38 -1.40 -0.14
CA HIS A 77 -2.04 -1.92 -0.44
C HIS A 77 -1.45 -2.74 0.72
N ARG A 78 -1.82 -2.47 1.98
CA ARG A 78 -1.37 -3.27 3.13
C ARG A 78 -2.13 -4.59 3.24
N ILE A 79 -3.43 -4.60 2.93
CA ILE A 79 -4.22 -5.83 2.90
C ILE A 79 -3.71 -6.77 1.80
N VAL A 80 -3.35 -6.22 0.63
CA VAL A 80 -2.84 -7.01 -0.49
C VAL A 80 -1.42 -7.52 -0.23
N LEU A 81 -0.51 -6.66 0.24
CA LEU A 81 0.88 -7.05 0.46
C LEU A 81 1.09 -7.86 1.74
N GLY A 82 0.19 -7.74 2.72
CA GLY A 82 0.24 -8.44 3.99
C GLY A 82 0.95 -7.67 5.10
N GLU A 83 1.27 -8.38 6.18
CA GLU A 83 1.99 -7.79 7.32
C GLU A 83 3.43 -7.44 6.92
N PRO A 84 3.92 -6.26 7.34
CA PRO A 84 5.29 -5.89 7.06
C PRO A 84 6.25 -6.80 7.84
N PRO A 85 7.44 -7.12 7.27
CA PRO A 85 8.49 -7.83 7.99
C PRO A 85 8.96 -7.14 9.29
N ASN A 86 8.76 -5.82 9.39
CA ASN A 86 9.01 -5.03 10.60
C ASN A 86 8.16 -3.76 10.61
N GLU A 87 8.00 -3.11 11.77
CA GLU A 87 7.12 -1.95 11.95
C GLU A 87 7.58 -0.67 11.22
N GLN A 88 8.82 -0.62 10.74
CA GLN A 88 9.43 0.54 10.08
C GLN A 88 9.23 0.55 8.55
N LEU A 89 8.72 -0.57 8.00
CA LEU A 89 8.45 -0.70 6.58
C LEU A 89 7.09 -0.13 6.20
N HIS A 90 7.09 0.61 5.10
CA HIS A 90 5.91 1.15 4.43
C HIS A 90 5.75 0.50 3.06
N VAL A 91 4.54 0.55 2.50
CA VAL A 91 4.30 0.07 1.14
C VAL A 91 4.45 1.23 0.17
N ASP A 92 5.23 1.00 -0.89
CA ASP A 92 5.42 1.92 -2.02
C ASP A 92 4.94 1.28 -3.33
N HIS A 93 4.46 2.13 -4.25
CA HIS A 93 3.99 1.72 -5.58
C HIS A 93 5.12 1.90 -6.59
N ILE A 94 5.67 0.79 -7.09
CA ILE A 94 6.81 0.75 -8.02
C ILE A 94 6.51 1.53 -9.31
N ASN A 95 5.28 1.43 -9.80
CA ASN A 95 4.82 2.10 -11.02
C ASN A 95 4.29 3.53 -10.79
N HIS A 96 4.38 4.04 -9.56
CA HIS A 96 3.82 5.33 -9.12
C HIS A 96 2.31 5.50 -9.36
N ASN A 97 1.58 4.41 -9.65
CA ASN A 97 0.14 4.41 -9.80
C ASN A 97 -0.52 3.87 -8.52
N THR A 98 -1.00 4.77 -7.68
CA THR A 98 -1.57 4.42 -6.38
C THR A 98 -2.91 3.69 -6.45
N LEU A 99 -3.52 3.60 -7.64
CA LEU A 99 -4.73 2.82 -7.90
C LEU A 99 -4.42 1.39 -8.35
N ASP A 100 -3.18 1.10 -8.74
CA ASP A 100 -2.73 -0.24 -9.10
C ASP A 100 -2.10 -0.94 -7.90
N ASN A 101 -2.92 -1.68 -7.16
CA ASN A 101 -2.55 -2.34 -5.91
C ASN A 101 -2.25 -3.83 -6.12
N ARG A 102 -1.92 -4.25 -7.35
CA ARG A 102 -1.42 -5.61 -7.62
C ARG A 102 -0.04 -5.79 -6.99
N LYS A 103 0.25 -6.96 -6.43
CA LYS A 103 1.50 -7.29 -5.71
C LYS A 103 2.74 -6.97 -6.52
N ARG A 104 2.72 -7.23 -7.83
CA ARG A 104 3.84 -6.92 -8.75
C ARG A 104 4.23 -5.44 -8.78
N ASN A 105 3.34 -4.54 -8.35
CA ASN A 105 3.54 -3.09 -8.30
C ASN A 105 3.75 -2.57 -6.88
N LEU A 106 3.77 -3.43 -5.86
CA LEU A 106 3.94 -3.05 -4.46
C LEU A 106 5.30 -3.54 -3.95
N ARG A 107 5.94 -2.74 -3.09
CA ARG A 107 7.15 -3.14 -2.37
C ARG A 107 7.17 -2.57 -0.97
N TRP A 108 7.87 -3.25 -0.07
CA TRP A 108 8.24 -2.69 1.23
C TRP A 108 9.41 -1.72 1.08
N VAL A 109 9.30 -0.55 1.70
CA VAL A 109 10.35 0.48 1.76
C VAL A 109 10.55 0.93 3.21
N ASP A 110 11.80 1.09 3.62
CA ASP A 110 12.14 1.60 4.95
C ASP A 110 12.17 3.14 4.93
N HIS A 111 11.47 3.76 5.88
CA HIS A 111 11.49 5.21 6.04
C HIS A 111 12.81 5.70 6.67
N SER A 112 13.48 4.88 7.49
CA SER A 112 14.69 5.25 8.22
C SER A 112 15.95 5.24 7.33
N GLY A 113 15.97 4.42 6.29
CA GLY A 113 16.99 4.47 5.23
C GLY A 113 16.94 5.72 4.35
N ASN A 114 15.81 6.45 4.26
CA ASN A 114 15.68 7.59 3.34
C ASN A 114 16.19 8.94 3.91
N SER A 115 16.41 9.04 5.22
CA SER A 115 17.15 10.19 5.79
C SER A 115 18.68 10.01 5.67
N GLN A 116 19.15 8.80 5.37
CA GLN A 116 20.57 8.51 5.13
C GLN A 116 20.90 8.25 3.64
N ASN A 117 19.90 7.91 2.82
CA ASN A 117 19.99 7.84 1.35
C ASN A 117 19.16 8.95 0.69
N THR A 118 19.36 10.20 1.09
CA THR A 118 19.17 11.26 0.09
C THR A 118 20.19 10.97 -1.01
N PHE A 119 19.72 10.60 -2.20
CA PHE A 119 20.57 10.53 -3.38
C PHE A 119 21.46 11.78 -3.36
N VAL A 120 22.77 11.57 -3.22
CA VAL A 120 23.73 12.66 -3.33
C VAL A 120 23.44 13.26 -4.70
N ARG A 121 22.92 14.49 -4.68
CA ARG A 121 22.82 15.34 -5.86
C ARG A 121 24.16 15.23 -6.59
N ILE A 122 24.14 14.77 -7.84
CA ILE A 122 25.33 14.54 -8.68
C ILE A 122 26.23 15.79 -8.77
N ASP A 123 25.68 16.95 -8.42
CA ASP A 123 26.25 18.27 -8.41
C ASP A 123 27.12 18.63 -7.18
N ASN A 124 27.26 17.77 -6.16
CA ASN A 124 28.17 18.05 -5.04
C ASN A 124 29.44 17.17 -5.06
N LYS A 125 30.52 17.72 -5.60
CA LYS A 125 31.90 17.26 -5.37
C LYS A 125 32.24 17.43 -3.90
N THR A 126 32.19 16.35 -3.11
CA THR A 126 33.00 16.28 -1.88
C THR A 126 33.30 14.83 -1.53
N MET A 127 34.59 14.50 -1.53
CA MET A 127 35.14 13.20 -1.18
C MET A 127 34.98 12.92 0.32
N ALA A 128 34.43 11.76 0.70
CA ALA A 128 34.74 11.08 1.98
C ALA A 128 34.20 9.64 2.03
N ASN A 129 35.12 8.69 1.85
CA ASN A 129 35.19 7.30 2.35
C ASN A 129 34.02 6.72 3.18
N GLY A 130 33.49 5.54 2.78
CA GLY A 130 32.75 4.68 3.71
C GLY A 130 31.93 3.51 3.14
N LYS A 131 32.59 2.42 2.72
CA LYS A 131 32.16 1.01 2.65
C LYS A 131 30.67 0.69 2.32
N HIS A 132 30.43 0.24 1.08
CA HIS A 132 29.21 -0.47 0.68
C HIS A 132 29.13 -1.88 1.34
N LYS A 133 27.98 -2.21 1.93
CA LYS A 133 27.57 -3.60 2.19
C LYS A 133 26.39 -3.91 1.27
N VAL A 134 26.68 -4.44 0.09
CA VAL A 134 25.68 -5.03 -0.80
C VAL A 134 25.40 -6.43 -0.27
N VAL A 135 24.19 -6.69 0.22
CA VAL A 135 23.73 -8.06 0.53
C VAL A 135 22.93 -8.54 -0.67
N LEU A 136 23.58 -9.32 -1.53
CA LEU A 136 22.91 -10.19 -2.50
C LEU A 136 22.35 -11.39 -1.72
N MET A 137 21.02 -11.56 -1.70
CA MET A 137 20.42 -12.80 -1.21
C MET A 137 20.49 -13.84 -2.33
N GLU A 138 21.38 -14.83 -2.16
CA GLU A 138 21.45 -16.00 -3.02
C GLU A 138 20.28 -16.94 -2.70
N ASN A 139 19.63 -17.41 -3.77
CA ASN A 139 18.55 -18.39 -3.73
C ASN A 139 19.04 -19.73 -3.19
N ILE A 140 18.41 -20.25 -2.13
CA ILE A 140 18.54 -21.64 -1.71
C ILE A 140 17.42 -22.43 -2.39
N ILE A 141 17.79 -23.22 -3.40
CA ILE A 141 17.02 -24.39 -3.82
C ILE A 141 17.70 -25.59 -3.16
N THR A 142 16.91 -26.45 -2.53
CA THR A 142 17.28 -27.85 -2.30
C THR A 142 16.04 -28.70 -2.59
#